data_AF-A0A7S3UH38-F1
#
_entry.id   AF-A0A7S3UH38-F1
#
_cell.length_a   1.000
_cell.length_b   1.000
_cell.length_c   1.000
_cell.angle_alpha   90.00
_cell.angle_beta   90.00
_cell.angle_gamma   90.00
#
_symmetry.space_group_name_H-M   'P 1'
#
loop_
_entity.id
_entity.type
_entity.pdbx_description
1 polymer ?
#
loop_
_entity_poly.entity_id
_entity_poly.type
_entity_poly.pdbx_seq_one_letter_code
_entity_poly.pdbx_strand_id
1 'polypeptide(L)'
;MAASLQNPPFACKDDDLKKETARMVVGVLAKIKDPGEIMKAINALDPAAQDALMKYIYRGWDLAQPSKVNAALLTWHAQMVSALGKGVVCRAVMNARAV
;
A
#
# COMPACT_ATOMS: atom_id res chain seq x y z
N MET A 1 -1.14 9.49 10.75
CA MET A 1 -1.24 8.26 9.91
C MET A 1 -2.68 7.85 9.65
N ALA A 2 -3.58 7.87 10.65
CA ALA A 2 -4.99 7.49 10.46
C ALA A 2 -5.80 8.39 9.49
N ALA A 3 -5.48 9.69 9.39
CA ALA A 3 -6.25 10.63 8.57
C ALA A 3 -6.13 10.40 7.05
N SER A 4 -5.03 9.80 6.58
CA SER A 4 -4.79 9.57 5.14
C SER A 4 -5.52 8.35 4.59
N LEU A 5 -6.07 7.51 5.47
CA LEU A 5 -6.77 6.27 5.12
C LEU A 5 -8.29 6.37 5.27
N GLN A 6 -8.81 7.46 5.86
CA GLN A 6 -10.23 7.61 6.20
C GLN A 6 -11.14 8.08 5.06
N ASN A 7 -10.58 8.60 3.96
CA ASN A 7 -11.38 9.00 2.80
C ASN A 7 -10.82 8.37 1.53
N PRO A 8 -11.04 7.06 1.30
CA PRO A 8 -10.89 6.52 -0.04
C PRO A 8 -12.06 7.06 -0.88
N PRO A 9 -11.83 7.92 -1.89
CA PRO A 9 -12.88 8.31 -2.81
C PRO A 9 -13.12 7.13 -3.75
N PHE A 10 -13.79 6.09 -3.25
CA PHE A 10 -14.20 4.89 -4.00
C PHE A 10 -15.15 5.23 -5.18
N ALA A 11 -15.55 6.50 -5.34
CA ALA A 11 -16.44 6.99 -6.39
C ALA A 11 -15.83 8.06 -7.31
N CYS A 12 -14.54 8.38 -7.24
CA CYS A 12 -13.95 9.31 -8.20
C CYS A 12 -13.52 8.59 -9.48
N LYS A 13 -14.12 8.98 -10.60
CA LYS A 13 -13.76 8.55 -11.98
C LYS A 13 -12.38 9.06 -12.42
N ASP A 14 -11.74 9.92 -11.64
CA ASP A 14 -10.42 10.48 -11.94
C ASP A 14 -9.29 9.54 -11.52
N ASP A 15 -8.75 8.82 -12.50
CA ASP A 15 -7.51 8.06 -12.38
C ASP A 15 -6.33 8.91 -11.87
N ASP A 16 -6.35 10.22 -12.10
CA ASP A 16 -5.30 11.14 -11.69
C ASP A 16 -5.27 11.34 -10.17
N LEU A 17 -6.43 11.52 -9.53
CA LEU A 17 -6.54 11.60 -8.07
C LEU A 17 -6.15 10.29 -7.38
N LYS A 18 -6.46 9.14 -8.00
CA LYS A 18 -6.01 7.83 -7.50
C LYS A 18 -4.49 7.67 -7.62
N LYS A 19 -3.85 8.25 -8.65
CA LYS A 19 -2.39 8.26 -8.82
C LYS A 19 -1.70 9.21 -7.85
N GLU A 20 -2.24 10.41 -7.65
CA GLU A 20 -1.77 11.40 -6.68
C GLU A 20 -1.79 10.84 -5.24
N THR A 21 -2.93 10.24 -4.86
CA THR A 21 -3.07 9.59 -3.55
C THR A 21 -2.09 8.43 -3.41
N ALA A 22 -1.92 7.59 -4.45
CA ALA A 22 -0.95 6.50 -4.45
C ALA A 22 0.50 7.02 -4.31
N ARG A 23 0.87 8.09 -5.00
CA ARG A 23 2.20 8.73 -4.86
C ARG A 23 2.43 9.24 -3.45
N MET A 24 1.43 9.88 -2.84
CA MET A 24 1.53 10.38 -1.47
C MET A 24 1.71 9.21 -0.48
N VAL A 25 0.93 8.13 -0.63
CA VAL A 25 1.03 6.92 0.20
C VAL A 25 2.40 6.26 0.04
N VAL A 26 2.87 6.06 -1.20
CA VAL A 26 4.20 5.49 -1.50
C VAL A 26 5.33 6.35 -0.94
N GLY A 27 5.19 7.69 -1.00
CA GLY A 27 6.15 8.62 -0.41
C GLY A 27 6.24 8.51 1.12
N VAL A 28 5.12 8.27 1.81
CA VAL A 28 5.10 8.01 3.26
C VAL A 28 5.70 6.64 3.58
N LEU A 29 5.35 5.60 2.80
CA LEU A 29 5.89 4.24 2.96
C LEU A 29 7.42 4.23 2.78
N ALA A 30 7.96 5.00 1.83
CA ALA A 30 9.39 5.10 1.59
C ALA A 30 10.19 5.75 2.74
N LYS A 31 9.53 6.54 3.60
CA LYS A 31 10.15 7.15 4.78
C LYS A 31 10.24 6.19 5.97
N ILE A 32 9.39 5.17 6.01
CA ILE A 32 9.36 4.18 7.09
C ILE A 32 10.20 2.98 6.66
N LYS A 33 11.36 2.82 7.28
CA LYS A 33 12.32 1.75 6.96
C LYS A 33 12.46 0.73 8.07
N ASP A 34 12.02 1.06 9.27
CA ASP A 34 12.13 0.22 10.45
C ASP A 34 11.10 -0.92 10.41
N PRO A 35 11.53 -2.19 10.30
CA PRO A 35 10.63 -3.33 10.15
C PRO A 35 9.67 -3.52 11.35
N GLY A 36 10.07 -3.08 12.55
CA GLY A 36 9.22 -3.09 13.74
C GLY A 36 8.09 -2.05 13.69
N GLU A 37 8.37 -0.85 13.18
CA GLU A 37 7.34 0.18 12.98
C GLU A 37 6.37 -0.20 11.85
N ILE A 38 6.89 -0.87 10.81
CA ILE A 38 6.09 -1.44 9.72
C ILE A 38 5.08 -2.47 10.27
N MET A 39 5.54 -3.42 11.09
CA MET A 39 4.64 -4.42 11.71
C MET A 39 3.59 -3.78 12.61
N LYS A 40 3.96 -2.79 13.43
CA LYS A 40 2.98 -2.05 14.25
C LYS A 40 1.95 -1.35 13.39
N ALA A 41 2.37 -0.71 12.30
CA ALA A 41 1.46 -0.06 11.35
C ALA A 41 0.51 -1.08 10.73
N ILE A 42 1.00 -2.22 10.23
CA ILE A 42 0.16 -3.28 9.64
C ILE A 42 -0.87 -3.81 10.64
N ASN A 43 -0.48 -4.04 11.89
CA ASN A 43 -1.39 -4.51 12.94
C ASN A 43 -2.42 -3.45 13.37
N ALA A 44 -2.12 -2.17 13.20
CA ALA A 44 -3.05 -1.07 13.46
C ALA A 44 -4.05 -0.82 12.31
N LEU A 45 -3.87 -1.47 11.16
CA LEU A 45 -4.77 -1.36 10.00
C LEU A 45 -5.82 -2.48 10.00
N ASP A 46 -7.06 -2.12 9.67
CA ASP A 46 -8.14 -3.07 9.42
C ASP A 46 -7.83 -4.01 8.23
N PRO A 47 -8.44 -5.21 8.16
CA PRO A 47 -8.22 -6.18 7.08
C PRO A 47 -8.45 -5.59 5.69
N ALA A 48 -9.47 -4.74 5.54
CA ALA A 48 -9.77 -4.05 4.28
C ALA A 48 -8.70 -3.01 3.91
N ALA A 49 -8.13 -2.32 4.90
CA ALA A 49 -7.06 -1.35 4.71
C ALA A 49 -5.72 -2.03 4.40
N GLN A 50 -5.48 -3.22 4.95
CA GLN A 50 -4.32 -4.06 4.60
C GLN A 50 -4.37 -4.52 3.14
N ASP A 51 -5.53 -4.97 2.66
CA ASP A 51 -5.73 -5.30 1.25
C ASP A 51 -5.54 -4.08 0.34
N ALA A 52 -6.03 -2.91 0.74
CA ALA A 52 -5.83 -1.67 0.00
C ALA A 52 -4.34 -1.26 -0.04
N LEU A 53 -3.63 -1.37 1.09
CA LEU A 53 -2.20 -1.06 1.17
C LEU A 53 -1.38 -1.91 0.19
N MET A 54 -1.69 -3.21 0.10
CA MET A 54 -1.03 -4.11 -0.84
C MET A 54 -1.25 -3.69 -2.30
N LYS A 55 -2.47 -3.25 -2.65
CA LYS A 55 -2.77 -2.69 -3.99
C LYS A 55 -1.96 -1.42 -4.28
N TYR A 56 -1.79 -0.54 -3.28
CA TYR A 56 -0.96 0.66 -3.42
C TYR A 56 0.52 0.35 -3.61
N ILE A 57 1.05 -0.72 -2.99
CA ILE A 57 2.43 -1.17 -3.20
C ILE A 57 2.63 -1.60 -4.66
N TYR A 58 1.71 -2.39 -5.22
CA TYR A 58 1.77 -2.79 -6.63
C TYR A 58 1.62 -1.60 -7.59
N ARG A 59 0.70 -0.66 -7.31
CA ARG A 59 0.63 0.61 -8.06
C ARG A 59 1.89 1.44 -7.93
N GLY A 60 2.58 1.39 -6.79
CA GLY A 60 3.85 2.07 -6.57
C GLY A 60 4.95 1.59 -7.53
N TRP A 61 4.97 0.29 -7.85
CA TRP A 61 5.89 -0.25 -8.87
C TRP A 61 5.51 0.14 -10.30
N ASP A 62 4.21 0.31 -10.58
CA ASP A 62 3.72 0.80 -11.88
C ASP A 62 4.11 2.28 -12.11
N LEU A 63 4.18 3.08 -11.04
CA LEU A 63 4.51 4.52 -11.06
C LEU A 63 6.00 4.85 -11.30
N ALA A 64 6.81 3.91 -11.80
CA ALA A 64 8.22 4.06 -12.17
C ALA A 64 9.06 4.85 -11.13
N GLN A 65 8.92 4.47 -9.85
CA GLN A 65 9.55 5.17 -8.73
C GLN A 65 11.08 4.93 -8.67
N PRO A 66 11.85 5.86 -8.06
CA PRO A 66 13.31 5.72 -7.93
C PRO A 66 13.69 4.47 -7.13
N SER A 67 14.84 3.85 -7.44
CA SER A 67 15.25 2.54 -6.91
C SER A 67 15.23 2.42 -5.38
N LYS A 68 15.45 3.54 -4.65
CA LYS A 68 15.38 3.58 -3.19
C LYS A 68 13.95 3.37 -2.65
N VAL A 69 12.95 3.86 -3.37
CA VAL A 69 11.53 3.66 -3.05
C VAL A 69 11.13 2.21 -3.31
N ASN A 70 11.62 1.62 -4.40
CA ASN A 70 11.38 0.20 -4.70
C ASN A 70 11.95 -0.73 -3.62
N ALA A 71 13.13 -0.42 -3.08
CA ALA A 71 13.69 -1.17 -1.95
C ALA A 71 12.80 -1.10 -0.70
N ALA A 72 12.28 0.08 -0.35
CA ALA A 72 11.35 0.25 0.75
C ALA A 72 10.04 -0.51 0.51
N LEU A 73 9.48 -0.43 -0.70
CA LEU A 73 8.26 -1.17 -1.08
C LEU A 73 8.44 -2.69 -0.94
N LEU A 74 9.61 -3.23 -1.28
CA LEU A 74 9.94 -4.65 -1.07
C LEU A 74 10.00 -5.01 0.41
N THR A 75 10.55 -4.15 1.27
CA THR A 75 10.54 -4.35 2.73
C THR A 75 9.10 -4.37 3.26
N TRP A 76 8.26 -3.42 2.84
CA TRP A 76 6.85 -3.40 3.20
C TRP A 76 6.11 -4.67 2.74
N HIS A 77 6.33 -5.08 1.50
CA HIS A 77 5.77 -6.33 0.96
C HIS A 77 6.19 -7.55 1.79
N ALA A 78 7.48 -7.69 2.12
CA ALA A 78 7.98 -8.80 2.93
C ALA A 78 7.32 -8.84 4.32
N GLN A 79 7.19 -7.69 4.98
CA GLN A 79 6.55 -7.61 6.30
C GLN A 79 5.05 -7.92 6.25
N MET A 80 4.33 -7.45 5.21
CA MET A 80 2.91 -7.78 5.03
C MET A 80 2.69 -9.28 4.80
N VAL A 81 3.52 -9.91 3.98
CA VAL A 81 3.47 -11.37 3.76
C VAL A 81 3.83 -12.13 5.03
N SER A 82 4.77 -11.62 5.83
CA SER A 82 5.13 -12.23 7.11
C SER A 82 4.01 -12.12 8.15
N ALA A 83 3.24 -11.02 8.16
CA ALA A 83 2.16 -10.80 9.13
C ALA A 83 0.84 -11.48 8.73
N LEU A 84 0.48 -11.44 7.45
CA LEU A 84 -0.86 -11.82 6.94
C LEU A 84 -0.83 -13.10 6.07
N GLY A 85 0.36 -13.63 5.81
CA GLY A 85 0.56 -14.73 4.88
C GLY A 85 0.37 -14.31 3.40
N LYS A 86 0.45 -15.29 2.50
CA LYS A 86 0.39 -15.07 1.05
C LYS A 86 -1.00 -14.65 0.55
N GLY A 87 -2.04 -14.83 1.37
CA GLY A 87 -3.43 -14.53 0.99
C GLY A 87 -3.71 -13.05 0.74
N VAL A 88 -2.95 -12.13 1.37
CA VAL A 88 -3.06 -10.69 1.10
C VAL A 88 -2.60 -10.35 -0.33
N VAL A 89 -1.62 -11.09 -0.87
CA VAL A 89 -1.13 -10.90 -2.24
C VAL A 89 -2.18 -11.34 -3.25
N CYS A 90 -2.75 -12.54 -3.06
CA CYS A 90 -3.79 -13.05 -3.95
C CYS A 90 -5.01 -12.13 -3.96
N ARG A 91 -5.45 -11.64 -2.79
CA ARG A 91 -6.58 -10.70 -2.72
C ARG A 91 -6.27 -9.37 -3.41
N ALA A 92 -5.06 -8.83 -3.26
CA ALA A 92 -4.67 -7.59 -3.92
C ALA A 92 -4.65 -7.73 -5.45
N VAL A 93 -4.09 -8.82 -5.97
CA VAL A 93 -3.99 -9.09 -7.42
C VAL A 93 -5.35 -9.48 -8.02
N MET A 94 -6.14 -10.30 -7.33
CA MET A 94 -7.39 -10.85 -7.85
C MET A 94 -8.56 -9.87 -7.71
N ASN A 95 -8.58 -9.03 -6.67
CA ASN A 95 -9.58 -7.97 -6.49
C ASN A 95 -9.17 -6.64 -7.17
N ALA A 96 -8.33 -6.71 -8.22
CA ALA A 96 -7.97 -5.56 -9.05
C ALA A 96 -9.12 -5.08 -9.96
N ARG A 97 -10.22 -5.85 -10.07
CA ARG A 97 -11.39 -5.56 -10.91
C ARG A 97 -12.43 -4.60 -10.31
N ALA A 98 -12.20 -4.07 -9.11
CA ALA A 98 -13.05 -3.03 -8.51
C ALA A 98 -12.31 -1.69 -8.45
N VAL A 99 -11.73 -1.26 -9.57
CA VAL A 99 -11.07 0.06 -9.75
C VAL A 99 -11.91 0.92 -10.66
#